data_AF-A0A4S4A0R1-F1
#
_entry.id   AF-A0A4S4A0R1-F1
#
_cell.length_a   1.000
_cell.length_b   1.000
_cell.length_c   1.000
_cell.angle_alpha   90.00
_cell.angle_beta   90.00
_cell.angle_gamma   90.00
#
_symmetry.space_group_name_H-M   'P 1'
#
loop_
_entity.id
_entity.type
_entity.pdbx_description
1 polymer ?
#
loop_
_entity_poly.entity_id
_entity_poly.type
_entity_poly.pdbx_seq_one_letter_code
_entity_poly.pdbx_strand_id
1 'polypeptide(L)'
;MKKILYSSIASMATLYGCAQSPVIDRFGGSTIGKVENAYYKDVNGLLNQYVGTWIYSNGNTTLKIIFIKKPMTYVSSFKNYYEDYLVGEFQYIENGVEKVNTLPNLSASYSDIMDYNLFSVAMMKKDSYPLCPECGEDERRLLMFFNEPSRRNIWNGISNNFVIRKFIQNGQEKLKVQFVYTGNGLETLNSPDGQFTNINSFNVPYGEYILTKQP
;
A
#
# COMPACT_ATOMS: atom_id res chain seq x y z
N MET A 1 -2.30 -17.27 -78.22
CA MET A 1 -2.04 -17.77 -76.86
C MET A 1 -0.58 -17.50 -76.48
N LYS A 2 -0.29 -16.46 -75.69
CA LYS A 2 0.93 -16.39 -74.87
C LYS A 2 0.59 -15.67 -73.57
N LYS A 3 1.08 -16.27 -72.48
CA LYS A 3 0.58 -16.18 -71.11
C LYS A 3 1.09 -14.92 -70.42
N ILE A 4 0.22 -14.33 -69.61
CA ILE A 4 0.51 -13.24 -68.66
C ILE A 4 1.30 -13.85 -67.48
N LEU A 5 2.42 -13.23 -67.09
CA LEU A 5 3.06 -13.50 -65.80
C LEU A 5 3.06 -12.19 -65.00
N TYR A 6 2.17 -12.11 -64.01
CA TYR A 6 2.30 -11.14 -62.92
C TYR A 6 3.11 -11.82 -61.80
N SER A 7 4.30 -11.30 -61.53
CA SER A 7 5.10 -11.70 -60.37
C SER A 7 4.70 -10.83 -59.18
N SER A 8 3.91 -11.41 -58.28
CA SER A 8 3.55 -10.78 -57.00
C SER A 8 4.71 -11.00 -56.01
N ILE A 9 5.45 -9.93 -55.69
CA ILE A 9 6.43 -9.93 -54.60
C ILE A 9 5.66 -9.87 -53.28
N ALA A 10 5.60 -10.99 -52.55
CA ALA A 10 5.08 -11.03 -51.20
C ALA A 10 6.13 -10.46 -50.24
N SER A 11 5.90 -9.26 -49.71
CA SER A 11 6.72 -8.71 -48.63
C SER A 11 6.40 -9.47 -47.34
N MET A 12 7.29 -10.38 -46.94
CA MET A 12 7.22 -11.03 -45.64
C MET A 12 7.79 -10.07 -44.59
N ALA A 13 6.96 -9.12 -44.15
CA ALA A 13 7.28 -8.28 -43.00
C ALA A 13 7.18 -9.17 -41.75
N THR A 14 8.33 -9.60 -41.23
CA THR A 14 8.42 -10.25 -39.92
C THR A 14 8.02 -9.22 -38.86
N LEU A 15 6.77 -9.29 -38.43
CA LEU A 15 6.31 -8.62 -37.22
C LEU A 15 7.06 -9.26 -36.04
N TYR A 16 8.16 -8.64 -35.61
CA TYR A 16 8.71 -8.86 -34.29
C TYR A 16 7.65 -8.36 -33.29
N GLY A 17 6.75 -9.26 -32.88
CA GLY A 17 5.86 -8.99 -31.77
C GLY A 17 6.72 -8.82 -30.53
N CYS A 18 6.91 -7.59 -30.06
CA CYS A 18 7.35 -7.34 -28.70
C CYS A 18 6.33 -8.04 -27.80
N ALA A 19 6.73 -9.14 -27.15
CA ALA A 19 5.87 -9.80 -26.19
C ALA A 19 5.54 -8.77 -25.08
N GLN A 20 4.30 -8.26 -25.08
CA GLN A 20 3.87 -7.34 -24.06
C GLN A 20 3.79 -8.09 -22.72
N SER A 21 4.34 -7.49 -21.66
CA SER A 21 4.19 -8.00 -20.30
C SER A 21 2.71 -8.23 -20.00
N PRO A 22 2.32 -9.42 -19.52
CA PRO A 22 0.91 -9.70 -19.22
C PRO A 22 0.44 -8.76 -18.11
N VAL A 23 -0.67 -8.07 -18.36
CA VAL A 23 -1.32 -7.22 -17.35
C VAL A 23 -2.35 -8.07 -16.62
N ILE A 24 -2.22 -8.13 -15.30
CA ILE A 24 -3.08 -8.92 -14.40
C ILE A 24 -3.71 -7.94 -13.41
N ASP A 25 -5.01 -8.10 -13.13
CA ASP A 25 -5.65 -7.31 -12.08
C ASP A 25 -5.09 -7.71 -10.71
N ARG A 26 -4.42 -6.76 -10.04
CA ARG A 26 -3.86 -6.91 -8.69
C ARG A 26 -4.92 -7.40 -7.69
N PHE A 27 -6.16 -6.99 -7.89
CA PHE A 27 -7.28 -7.24 -6.99
C PHE A 27 -8.29 -8.26 -7.53
N GLY A 28 -8.02 -8.84 -8.71
CA GLY A 28 -8.89 -9.80 -9.40
C GLY A 28 -8.78 -11.25 -8.93
N GLY A 29 -8.19 -11.51 -7.75
CA GLY A 29 -8.07 -12.85 -7.17
C GLY A 29 -6.88 -13.69 -7.67
N SER A 30 -6.07 -13.16 -8.59
CA SER A 30 -4.82 -13.80 -9.01
C SER A 30 -3.77 -13.75 -7.89
N THR A 31 -2.97 -14.80 -7.75
CA THR A 31 -1.82 -14.75 -6.83
C THR A 31 -0.72 -13.88 -7.44
N ILE A 32 -0.30 -12.86 -6.68
CA ILE A 32 0.75 -11.92 -7.07
C ILE A 32 2.10 -12.64 -7.11
N GLY A 33 2.96 -12.25 -8.05
CA GLY A 33 4.30 -12.83 -8.23
C GLY A 33 4.34 -14.25 -8.83
N LYS A 34 3.24 -14.79 -9.36
CA LYS A 34 3.23 -16.11 -10.02
C LYS A 34 3.66 -16.09 -11.48
N VAL A 35 3.56 -14.95 -12.15
CA VAL A 35 3.88 -14.81 -13.58
C VAL A 35 5.09 -13.89 -13.73
N GLU A 36 6.15 -14.43 -14.36
CA GLU A 36 7.40 -13.69 -14.60
C GLU A 36 7.13 -12.50 -15.53
N ASN A 37 7.72 -11.36 -15.21
CA ASN A 37 7.59 -10.09 -15.94
C ASN A 37 6.15 -9.59 -16.11
N ALA A 38 5.19 -10.09 -15.31
CA ALA A 38 3.83 -9.59 -15.31
C ALA A 38 3.71 -8.22 -14.65
N TYR A 39 2.66 -7.49 -15.00
CA TYR A 39 2.27 -6.26 -14.34
C TYR A 39 0.94 -6.45 -13.61
N TYR A 40 1.01 -6.51 -12.28
CA TYR A 40 -0.13 -6.55 -11.38
C TYR A 40 -0.67 -5.13 -11.17
N LYS A 41 -1.65 -4.78 -12.00
CA LYS A 41 -2.19 -3.42 -12.11
C LYS A 41 -3.44 -3.25 -11.26
N ASP A 42 -3.61 -2.07 -10.67
CA ASP A 42 -4.90 -1.65 -10.10
C ASP A 42 -5.83 -1.23 -11.25
N VAL A 43 -6.46 -2.22 -11.88
CA VAL A 43 -7.26 -2.07 -13.11
C VAL A 43 -8.52 -1.22 -12.85
N ASN A 44 -9.16 -1.43 -11.70
CA ASN A 44 -10.42 -0.79 -11.34
C ASN A 44 -10.23 0.55 -10.61
N GLY A 45 -8.99 1.01 -10.44
CA GLY A 45 -8.69 2.28 -9.77
C GLY A 45 -9.04 2.30 -8.28
N LEU A 46 -9.06 1.13 -7.62
CA LEU A 46 -9.39 1.00 -6.21
C LEU A 46 -8.44 1.84 -5.34
N LEU A 47 -7.16 1.95 -5.72
CA LEU A 47 -6.18 2.72 -4.96
C LEU A 47 -6.41 4.23 -5.08
N ASN A 48 -6.97 4.70 -6.20
CA ASN A 48 -7.12 6.12 -6.50
C ASN A 48 -8.02 6.84 -5.47
N GLN A 49 -8.95 6.12 -4.85
CA GLN A 49 -9.87 6.71 -3.86
C GLN A 49 -9.16 7.20 -2.60
N TYR A 50 -7.98 6.66 -2.29
CA TYR A 50 -7.20 6.98 -1.09
C TYR A 50 -6.17 8.08 -1.32
N VAL A 51 -5.84 8.39 -2.58
CA VAL A 51 -4.84 9.41 -2.92
C VAL A 51 -5.27 10.79 -2.40
N GLY A 52 -4.33 11.50 -1.79
CA GLY A 52 -4.52 12.83 -1.24
C GLY A 52 -4.02 12.98 0.19
N THR A 53 -4.32 14.13 0.78
CA THR A 53 -3.98 14.47 2.17
C THR A 53 -5.17 14.24 3.08
N TRP A 54 -4.95 13.57 4.20
CA TRP A 54 -5.95 13.22 5.19
C TRP A 54 -5.51 13.71 6.56
N ILE A 55 -6.42 14.34 7.32
CA ILE A 55 -6.11 14.89 8.64
C ILE A 55 -7.16 14.44 9.65
N TYR A 56 -6.72 13.80 10.73
CA TYR A 56 -7.45 13.63 11.97
C TYR A 56 -7.00 14.71 12.96
N SER A 57 -7.95 15.30 13.68
CA SER A 57 -7.68 16.26 14.74
C SER A 57 -8.62 16.02 15.91
N ASN A 58 -8.07 16.00 17.12
CA ASN A 58 -8.82 15.93 18.37
C ASN A 58 -8.08 16.74 19.44
N GLY A 59 -8.61 17.92 19.77
CA GLY A 59 -7.89 18.90 20.60
C GLY A 59 -6.55 19.28 19.97
N ASN A 60 -5.47 19.12 20.75
CA ASN A 60 -4.09 19.42 20.34
C ASN A 60 -3.35 18.21 19.71
N THR A 61 -4.08 17.12 19.43
CA THR A 61 -3.54 15.92 18.77
C THR A 61 -3.96 15.89 17.32
N THR A 62 -3.00 15.67 16.42
CA THR A 62 -3.22 15.60 14.97
C THR A 62 -2.48 14.42 14.36
N LEU A 63 -3.15 13.68 13.48
CA LEU A 63 -2.55 12.68 12.60
C LEU A 63 -2.79 13.13 11.16
N LYS A 64 -1.71 13.47 10.45
CA LYS A 64 -1.74 13.80 9.03
C LYS A 64 -1.13 12.63 8.26
N ILE A 65 -1.81 12.19 7.21
CA ILE A 65 -1.33 11.15 6.30
C ILE A 65 -1.48 11.65 4.86
N ILE A 66 -0.46 11.47 4.03
CA ILE A 66 -0.54 11.75 2.60
C ILE A 66 -0.30 10.44 1.85
N PHE A 67 -1.22 10.09 0.96
CA PHE A 67 -1.09 8.93 0.08
C PHE A 67 -0.88 9.34 -1.38
N ILE A 68 0.00 8.61 -2.05
CA ILE A 68 0.24 8.70 -3.49
C ILE A 68 0.24 7.30 -4.11
N LYS A 69 -0.14 7.21 -5.40
CA LYS A 69 -0.06 5.96 -6.15
C LYS A 69 1.30 5.84 -6.84
N LYS A 70 1.93 4.67 -6.74
CA LYS A 70 3.19 4.31 -7.39
C LYS A 70 2.93 3.21 -8.40
N PRO A 71 2.76 3.55 -9.69
CA PRO A 71 2.53 2.55 -10.72
C PRO A 71 3.82 1.83 -11.12
N MET A 72 3.70 0.61 -11.64
CA MET A 72 4.83 -0.15 -12.21
C MET A 72 6.03 -0.27 -11.27
N THR A 73 5.80 -0.45 -9.96
CA THR A 73 6.90 -0.65 -9.01
C THR A 73 7.51 -2.03 -9.26
N TYR A 74 8.81 -2.08 -9.50
CA TYR A 74 9.53 -3.34 -9.72
C TYR A 74 9.65 -4.12 -8.40
N VAL A 75 9.33 -5.41 -8.44
CA VAL A 75 9.49 -6.31 -7.30
C VAL A 75 10.37 -7.48 -7.71
N SER A 76 11.53 -7.58 -7.04
CA SER A 76 12.44 -8.71 -7.17
C SER A 76 12.02 -9.81 -6.18
N SER A 77 11.63 -10.97 -6.68
CA SER A 77 11.24 -12.12 -5.85
C SER A 77 11.63 -13.43 -6.54
N PHE A 78 11.00 -14.55 -6.17
CA PHE A 78 11.18 -15.83 -6.87
C PHE A 78 10.91 -15.71 -8.39
N LYS A 79 9.97 -14.83 -8.73
CA LYS A 79 9.77 -14.31 -10.08
C LYS A 79 9.77 -12.80 -10.03
N ASN A 80 10.34 -12.15 -11.03
CA ASN A 80 10.33 -10.69 -11.11
C ASN A 80 9.01 -10.23 -11.71
N TYR A 81 8.47 -9.12 -11.20
CA TYR A 81 7.22 -8.55 -11.70
C TYR A 81 7.13 -7.07 -11.38
N TYR A 82 6.08 -6.44 -11.88
CA TYR A 82 5.74 -5.05 -11.62
C TYR A 82 4.38 -4.98 -10.95
N GLU A 83 4.17 -3.97 -10.10
CA GLU A 83 2.93 -3.85 -9.36
C GLU A 83 2.57 -2.40 -9.02
N ASP A 84 1.27 -2.10 -9.05
CA ASP A 84 0.72 -0.82 -8.60
C ASP A 84 0.57 -0.80 -7.09
N TYR A 85 1.22 0.15 -6.41
CA TYR A 85 1.08 0.34 -4.97
C TYR A 85 0.42 1.68 -4.62
N LEU A 86 -0.29 1.70 -3.50
CA LEU A 86 -0.55 2.94 -2.75
C LEU A 86 0.53 3.04 -1.69
N VAL A 87 1.26 4.15 -1.65
CA VAL A 87 2.23 4.45 -0.59
C VAL A 87 1.79 5.68 0.17
N GLY A 88 2.25 5.81 1.41
CA GLY A 88 1.97 7.00 2.19
C GLY A 88 3.02 7.28 3.25
N GLU A 89 2.95 8.51 3.73
CA GLU A 89 3.78 9.01 4.81
C GLU A 89 2.91 9.80 5.78
N PHE A 90 3.37 9.95 7.02
CA PHE A 90 2.55 10.50 8.07
C PHE A 90 3.31 11.42 9.03
N GLN A 91 2.56 12.27 9.71
CA GLN A 91 3.01 13.11 10.80
C GLN A 91 2.02 12.94 11.96
N TYR A 92 2.54 12.68 13.14
CA TYR A 92 1.75 12.62 14.36
C TYR A 92 2.27 13.62 15.38
N ILE A 93 1.35 14.47 15.84
CA ILE A 93 1.55 15.50 16.84
C ILE A 93 0.62 15.16 17.99
N GLU A 94 1.15 15.09 19.20
CA GLU A 94 0.39 14.80 20.41
C GLU A 94 0.60 15.94 21.41
N ASN A 95 -0.49 16.57 21.85
CA ASN A 95 -0.45 17.71 22.77
C ASN A 95 0.48 18.84 22.28
N GLY A 96 0.51 19.09 20.97
CA GLY A 96 1.36 20.12 20.36
C GLY A 96 2.84 19.73 20.18
N VAL A 97 3.24 18.52 20.57
CA VAL A 97 4.61 18.01 20.39
C VAL A 97 4.65 17.03 19.21
N GLU A 98 5.52 17.28 18.23
CA GLU A 98 5.74 16.36 17.12
C GLU A 98 6.44 15.09 17.63
N LYS A 99 5.76 13.94 17.48
CA LYS A 99 6.27 12.63 17.89
C LYS A 99 7.00 11.91 16.76
N VAL A 100 6.50 12.08 15.53
CA VAL A 100 7.05 11.47 14.33
C VAL A 100 6.60 12.24 13.09
N ASN A 101 7.49 12.38 12.13
CA ASN A 101 7.22 13.02 10.85
C ASN A 101 8.02 12.34 9.74
N THR A 102 7.32 11.66 8.84
CA THR A 102 7.90 10.95 7.69
C THR A 102 7.51 11.58 6.36
N LEU A 103 6.72 12.66 6.37
CA LEU A 103 6.26 13.35 5.16
C LEU A 103 7.36 13.70 4.15
N PRO A 104 8.60 14.07 4.55
CA PRO A 104 9.69 14.30 3.60
C PRO A 104 10.00 13.10 2.69
N ASN A 105 9.74 11.86 3.16
CA ASN A 105 10.03 10.63 2.42
C ASN A 105 9.17 10.46 1.16
N LEU A 106 8.04 11.18 1.02
CA LEU A 106 7.23 11.15 -0.21
C LEU A 106 7.98 11.66 -1.44
N SER A 107 8.93 12.57 -1.22
CA SER A 107 9.76 13.11 -2.29
C SER A 107 10.88 12.15 -2.73
N ALA A 108 11.15 11.12 -1.93
CA ALA A 108 12.15 10.12 -2.25
C ALA A 108 11.65 9.18 -3.36
N SER A 109 12.60 8.68 -4.14
CA SER A 109 12.37 7.63 -5.13
C SER A 109 13.06 6.35 -4.64
N TYR A 110 12.39 5.64 -3.73
CA TYR A 110 12.88 4.35 -3.25
C TYR A 110 12.73 3.28 -4.33
N SER A 111 13.75 2.44 -4.45
CA SER A 111 13.73 1.25 -5.32
C SER A 111 12.94 0.10 -4.70
N ASP A 112 12.92 0.02 -3.37
CA ASP A 112 12.13 -0.97 -2.63
C ASP A 112 10.87 -0.31 -2.06
N ILE A 113 9.73 -0.97 -2.24
CA ILE A 113 8.46 -0.51 -1.68
C ILE A 113 8.47 -0.51 -0.14
N MET A 114 9.27 -1.39 0.46
CA MET A 114 9.41 -1.57 1.91
C MET A 114 10.08 -0.37 2.60
N ASP A 115 10.71 0.52 1.82
CA ASP A 115 11.37 1.72 2.36
C ASP A 115 10.38 2.84 2.72
N TYR A 116 9.19 2.85 2.12
CA TYR A 116 8.10 3.76 2.51
C TYR A 116 7.52 3.36 3.86
N ASN A 117 7.05 4.34 4.63
CA ASN A 117 6.51 4.06 5.96
C ASN A 117 5.08 3.49 5.93
N LEU A 118 4.34 3.69 4.84
CA LEU A 118 3.07 3.02 4.53
C LEU A 118 3.08 2.51 3.09
N PHE A 119 2.63 1.28 2.87
CA PHE A 119 2.30 0.79 1.53
C PHE A 119 1.18 -0.26 1.54
N SER A 120 0.46 -0.38 0.43
CA SER A 120 -0.68 -1.30 0.29
C SER A 120 -0.24 -2.75 0.24
N VAL A 121 -0.90 -3.60 1.04
CA VAL A 121 -0.64 -5.04 1.10
C VAL A 121 -1.74 -5.81 0.37
N ALA A 122 -2.96 -5.76 0.90
CA ALA A 122 -4.07 -6.58 0.41
C ALA A 122 -5.43 -5.92 0.66
N MET A 123 -6.42 -6.31 -0.15
CA MET A 123 -7.81 -6.01 0.17
C MET A 123 -8.32 -6.86 1.32
N MET A 124 -9.17 -6.27 2.15
CA MET A 124 -9.83 -6.94 3.27
C MET A 124 -11.35 -6.88 3.10
N LYS A 125 -11.98 -8.00 3.43
CA LYS A 125 -13.43 -8.13 3.55
C LYS A 125 -13.90 -7.62 4.92
N LYS A 126 -15.20 -7.44 5.10
CA LYS A 126 -15.78 -6.93 6.35
C LYS A 126 -15.56 -7.84 7.57
N ASP A 127 -15.45 -9.15 7.34
CA ASP A 127 -15.29 -10.22 8.32
C ASP A 127 -13.82 -10.52 8.68
N SER A 128 -12.88 -9.92 7.95
CA SER A 128 -11.44 -10.00 8.25
C SER A 128 -11.09 -9.04 9.38
N TYR A 129 -10.34 -9.47 10.40
CA TYR A 129 -10.00 -8.62 11.55
C TYR A 129 -9.02 -7.48 11.19
N PRO A 130 -9.18 -6.23 11.70
CA PRO A 130 -10.25 -5.74 12.57
C PRO A 130 -11.60 -5.78 11.86
N LEU A 131 -12.67 -6.18 12.55
CA LEU A 131 -14.00 -6.32 11.92
C LEU A 131 -14.54 -4.95 11.46
N CYS A 132 -15.37 -4.97 10.43
CA CYS A 132 -16.14 -3.81 9.97
C CYS A 132 -17.64 -4.17 9.85
N PRO A 133 -18.37 -4.26 10.97
CA PRO A 133 -19.80 -4.61 10.96
C PRO A 133 -20.67 -3.60 10.20
N GLU A 134 -20.21 -2.35 10.07
CA GLU A 134 -20.89 -1.29 9.32
C GLU A 134 -20.62 -1.32 7.81
N CYS A 135 -19.71 -2.18 7.34
CA CYS A 135 -19.38 -2.29 5.92
C CYS A 135 -20.45 -3.08 5.16
N GLY A 136 -20.74 -2.65 3.92
CA GLY A 136 -21.52 -3.46 2.98
C GLY A 136 -20.79 -4.76 2.58
N GLU A 137 -21.51 -5.75 2.04
CA GLU A 137 -20.92 -7.04 1.62
C GLU A 137 -19.81 -6.88 0.57
N ASP A 138 -20.00 -5.94 -0.36
CA ASP A 138 -19.05 -5.64 -1.43
C ASP A 138 -18.09 -4.51 -1.12
N GLU A 139 -18.18 -3.92 0.07
CA GLU A 139 -17.26 -2.89 0.48
C GLU A 139 -15.87 -3.50 0.75
N ARG A 140 -14.84 -2.83 0.24
CA ARG A 140 -13.46 -3.28 0.37
C ARG A 140 -12.67 -2.29 1.21
N ARG A 141 -11.89 -2.84 2.13
CA ARG A 141 -10.92 -2.10 2.93
C ARG A 141 -9.52 -2.45 2.46
N LEU A 142 -8.54 -1.62 2.78
CA LEU A 142 -7.16 -1.84 2.35
C LEU A 142 -6.27 -2.03 3.58
N LEU A 143 -5.63 -3.20 3.66
CA LEU A 143 -4.55 -3.44 4.60
C LEU A 143 -3.30 -2.72 4.11
N MET A 144 -2.73 -1.91 4.98
CA MET A 144 -1.45 -1.26 4.77
C MET A 144 -0.41 -1.91 5.67
N PHE A 145 0.81 -1.99 5.17
CA PHE A 145 1.97 -2.16 6.03
C PHE A 145 2.23 -0.83 6.74
N PHE A 146 2.63 -0.89 8.01
CA PHE A 146 2.98 0.27 8.82
C PHE A 146 4.39 0.09 9.38
N ASN A 147 5.33 0.87 8.85
CA ASN A 147 6.73 0.83 9.24
C ASN A 147 7.14 2.19 9.81
N GLU A 148 7.09 2.36 11.13
CA GLU A 148 7.53 3.60 11.76
C GLU A 148 9.07 3.65 11.89
N PRO A 149 9.73 4.83 11.72
CA PRO A 149 11.18 4.94 11.89
C PRO A 149 11.71 4.40 13.23
N SER A 150 10.98 4.61 14.34
CA SER A 150 11.41 4.10 15.66
C SER A 150 11.42 2.56 15.74
N ARG A 151 10.82 1.87 14.76
CA ARG A 151 10.58 0.42 14.74
C ARG A 151 11.18 -0.30 13.53
N ARG A 152 11.84 0.41 12.63
CA ARG A 152 12.36 -0.15 11.37
C ARG A 152 13.34 -1.32 11.57
N ASN A 153 14.03 -1.39 12.71
CA ASN A 153 15.00 -2.44 13.02
C ASN A 153 14.45 -3.53 13.96
N ILE A 154 13.15 -3.53 14.24
CA ILE A 154 12.50 -4.52 15.11
C ILE A 154 11.86 -5.59 14.23
N TRP A 155 12.62 -6.66 14.00
CA TRP A 155 12.19 -7.79 13.15
C TRP A 155 11.19 -8.72 13.84
N ASN A 156 11.16 -8.73 15.19
CA ASN A 156 10.27 -9.53 16.02
C ASN A 156 9.68 -8.65 17.14
N GLY A 157 8.36 -8.70 17.35
CA GLY A 157 7.74 -8.18 18.59
C GLY A 157 6.54 -7.24 18.46
N ILE A 158 6.20 -6.73 17.26
CA ILE A 158 5.05 -5.81 17.12
C ILE A 158 4.11 -6.23 15.99
N SER A 159 3.18 -7.12 16.30
CA SER A 159 2.09 -7.49 15.39
C SER A 159 1.03 -6.40 15.35
N ASN A 160 0.75 -5.88 14.16
CA ASN A 160 -0.27 -4.87 13.96
C ASN A 160 -1.02 -5.07 12.65
N ASN A 161 -2.24 -4.53 12.59
CA ASN A 161 -2.93 -4.27 11.35
C ASN A 161 -3.22 -2.77 11.25
N PHE A 162 -2.83 -2.16 10.14
CA PHE A 162 -3.21 -0.79 9.77
C PHE A 162 -4.18 -0.87 8.58
N VAL A 163 -5.47 -0.75 8.86
CA VAL A 163 -6.52 -0.92 7.84
C VAL A 163 -7.20 0.40 7.55
N ILE A 164 -7.32 0.74 6.26
CA ILE A 164 -7.96 1.98 5.81
C ILE A 164 -9.25 1.71 5.05
N ARG A 165 -10.24 2.59 5.26
CA ARG A 165 -11.55 2.56 4.62
C ARG A 165 -12.00 3.98 4.32
N LYS A 166 -12.32 4.26 3.06
CA LYS A 166 -12.93 5.54 2.66
C LYS A 166 -14.44 5.45 2.83
N PHE A 167 -15.06 6.52 3.31
CA PHE A 167 -16.52 6.67 3.33
C PHE A 167 -16.91 8.15 3.19
N ILE A 168 -18.21 8.41 2.98
CA ILE A 168 -18.75 9.77 2.94
C ILE A 168 -19.56 10.01 4.21
N GLN A 169 -19.32 11.14 4.87
CA GLN A 169 -20.10 11.59 6.02
C GLN A 169 -20.48 13.05 5.79
N ASN A 170 -21.79 13.34 5.75
CA ASN A 170 -22.33 14.68 5.52
C ASN A 170 -21.76 15.36 4.26
N GLY A 171 -21.60 14.60 3.17
CA GLY A 171 -21.04 15.09 1.89
C GLY A 171 -19.52 15.27 1.87
N GLN A 172 -18.81 14.98 2.97
CA GLN A 172 -17.36 15.09 3.05
C GLN A 172 -16.69 13.72 2.95
N GLU A 173 -15.60 13.63 2.18
CA GLU A 173 -14.78 12.41 2.13
C GLU A 173 -14.02 12.22 3.45
N LYS A 174 -14.21 11.04 4.05
CA LYS A 174 -13.56 10.62 5.29
C LYS A 174 -12.77 9.34 5.06
N LEU A 175 -11.71 9.18 5.84
CA LEU A 175 -10.90 7.97 5.89
C LEU A 175 -10.91 7.46 7.32
N LYS A 176 -11.49 6.28 7.53
CA LYS A 176 -11.34 5.53 8.77
C LYS A 176 -10.04 4.75 8.70
N VAL A 177 -9.17 4.95 9.68
CA VAL A 177 -7.99 4.14 9.95
C VAL A 177 -8.27 3.32 11.20
N GLN A 178 -8.18 2.00 11.09
CA GLN A 178 -8.17 1.09 12.24
C GLN A 178 -6.73 0.61 12.42
N PHE A 179 -6.04 1.15 13.42
CA PHE A 179 -4.70 0.71 13.79
C PHE A 179 -4.77 -0.13 15.05
N VAL A 180 -4.65 -1.45 14.90
CA VAL A 180 -4.90 -2.40 15.98
C VAL A 180 -3.69 -3.28 16.22
N TYR A 181 -3.44 -3.55 17.50
CA TYR A 181 -2.52 -4.61 17.91
C TYR A 181 -3.14 -5.97 17.59
N THR A 182 -2.38 -6.84 16.91
CA THR A 182 -2.84 -8.18 16.51
C THR A 182 -2.13 -9.32 17.23
N GLY A 183 -1.24 -8.99 18.17
CA GLY A 183 -0.50 -9.87 19.07
C GLY A 183 -0.31 -11.33 18.67
N ASN A 184 0.93 -11.70 18.29
CA ASN A 184 1.47 -13.06 18.38
C ASN A 184 3.02 -13.09 18.55
N GLY A 185 3.68 -11.96 18.79
CA GLY A 185 5.14 -11.88 18.85
C GLY A 185 5.69 -12.20 20.24
N LEU A 186 6.59 -13.18 20.34
CA LEU A 186 7.54 -13.23 21.46
C LEU A 186 8.48 -12.01 21.33
N GLU A 187 8.71 -11.32 22.45
CA GLU A 187 9.67 -10.21 22.58
C GLU A 187 11.12 -10.73 22.45
N THR A 188 11.55 -11.18 21.28
CA THR A 188 12.96 -11.55 21.04
C THR A 188 13.69 -10.44 20.29
N LEU A 189 14.27 -9.54 21.09
CA LEU A 189 15.23 -8.53 20.68
C LEU A 189 16.54 -9.23 20.25
N ASN A 190 17.01 -9.01 19.02
CA ASN A 190 18.37 -9.37 18.63
C ASN A 190 19.26 -8.13 18.65
N SER A 191 19.99 -7.97 19.75
CA SER A 191 21.30 -7.31 19.81
C SER A 191 22.13 -8.12 20.81
N PRO A 192 23.34 -8.61 20.44
CA PRO A 192 24.20 -9.35 21.37
C PRO A 192 24.49 -8.60 22.69
N ASP A 193 24.38 -7.26 22.70
CA ASP A 193 24.86 -6.41 23.81
C ASP A 193 23.86 -5.31 24.24
N GLY A 194 22.60 -5.37 23.80
CA GLY A 194 21.60 -4.32 24.06
C GLY A 194 20.78 -4.52 25.34
N GLN A 195 20.53 -3.45 26.11
CA GLN A 195 19.56 -3.47 27.22
C GLN A 195 18.13 -3.74 26.71
N PHE A 196 17.38 -4.54 27.48
CA PHE A 196 15.97 -4.83 27.23
C PHE A 196 15.11 -3.56 27.34
N THR A 197 14.41 -3.19 26.29
CA THR A 197 13.36 -2.15 26.31
C THR A 197 12.03 -2.78 25.94
N ASN A 198 11.04 -2.70 26.83
CA ASN A 198 9.68 -3.19 26.60
C ASN A 198 9.03 -2.39 25.44
N ILE A 199 9.09 -2.99 24.25
CA ILE A 199 8.83 -2.44 22.92
C ILE A 199 7.36 -2.32 22.49
N ASN A 200 6.37 -2.15 23.38
CA ASN A 200 4.97 -2.54 23.07
C ASN A 200 4.06 -1.50 22.37
N SER A 201 4.59 -0.38 21.90
CA SER A 201 3.77 0.68 21.28
C SER A 201 4.44 1.36 20.09
N PHE A 202 3.69 2.13 19.31
CA PHE A 202 4.21 3.01 18.26
C PHE A 202 4.13 4.47 18.73
N ASN A 203 4.86 5.40 18.08
CA ASN A 203 4.66 6.82 18.33
C ASN A 203 3.25 7.27 17.93
N VAL A 204 2.68 6.65 16.89
CA VAL A 204 1.24 6.72 16.62
C VAL A 204 0.54 5.66 17.48
N PRO A 205 -0.32 6.03 18.45
CA PRO A 205 -0.99 5.03 19.29
C PRO A 205 -1.91 4.11 18.48
N TYR A 206 -2.17 2.90 19.01
CA TYR A 206 -3.27 2.10 18.48
C TYR A 206 -4.61 2.80 18.71
N GLY A 207 -5.52 2.66 17.76
CA GLY A 207 -6.83 3.29 17.85
C GLY A 207 -7.58 3.34 16.52
N GLU A 208 -8.76 3.94 16.57
CA GLU A 208 -9.53 4.33 15.39
C GLU A 208 -9.37 5.83 15.16
N TYR A 209 -9.01 6.21 13.94
CA TYR A 209 -8.88 7.59 13.52
C TYR A 209 -9.84 7.86 12.36
N ILE A 210 -10.68 8.88 12.50
CA ILE A 210 -11.53 9.38 11.40
C ILE A 210 -10.88 10.64 10.82
N LEU A 211 -10.15 10.45 9.73
CA LEU A 211 -9.46 11.53 9.03
C LEU A 211 -10.39 12.17 8.00
N THR A 212 -10.17 13.44 7.74
CA THR A 212 -10.90 14.24 6.77
C THR A 212 -9.99 14.56 5.59
N LYS A 213 -10.49 14.37 4.36
CA LYS A 213 -9.73 14.74 3.17
C LYS A 213 -9.56 16.24 3.10
N GLN A 214 -8.34 16.67 2.78
CA GLN A 214 -8.04 18.07 2.53
C GLN A 214 -8.25 18.41 1.04
N PRO A 215 -8.61 19.66 0.72
CA PRO A 215 -8.73 20.15 -0.66
C PRO A 215 -7.46 19.94 -1.50
#